data_AF-A0A0L0EMD8-F1
#
_entry.id   AF-A0A0L0EMD8-F1
#
_cell.length_a   1.000
_cell.length_b   1.000
_cell.length_c   1.000
_cell.angle_alpha   90.00
_cell.angle_beta   90.00
_cell.angle_gamma   90.00
#
_symmetry.space_group_name_H-M   'P 1'
#
loop_
_entity.id
_entity.type
_entity.pdbx_description
1 polymer ?
#
loop_
_entity_poly.entity_id
_entity_poly.type
_entity_poly.pdbx_seq_one_letter_code
_entity_poly.pdbx_strand_id
1 'polypeptide(L)'
;MPVLLKPCFKAANFTKNQSNMESKELSLKQFHLILLMFLLFLGGCAQRITPSDEQTQQNRPESYNNWRATGKLAFISPEERQSANFNWQYREQKQTLTLNTFIGTQVLKLEELDQYSTLTLEDKTYT
;
A
#
# COMPACT_ATOMS: atom_id res chain seq x y z
N MET A 1 -2.04 -91.08 39.15
CA MET A 1 -1.30 -90.50 37.99
C MET A 1 -2.21 -90.65 36.78
N PRO A 2 -2.39 -89.66 35.88
CA PRO A 2 -1.43 -88.62 35.53
C PRO A 2 -1.88 -87.18 35.86
N VAL A 3 -0.88 -86.31 35.91
CA VAL A 3 -0.97 -84.86 36.12
C VAL A 3 -1.32 -84.20 34.79
N LEU A 4 -2.41 -83.44 34.76
CA LEU A 4 -2.73 -82.57 33.61
C LEU A 4 -1.86 -81.32 33.66
N LEU A 5 -0.83 -81.31 32.82
CA LEU A 5 0.05 -80.16 32.58
C LEU A 5 -0.75 -79.08 31.84
N LYS A 6 -0.98 -77.92 32.47
CA LYS A 6 -1.38 -76.69 31.77
C LYS A 6 -0.14 -76.03 31.16
N PRO A 7 -0.08 -75.73 29.86
CA PRO A 7 0.83 -74.71 29.35
C PRO A 7 0.08 -73.38 29.15
N CYS A 8 0.43 -72.46 30.05
CA CYS A 8 0.49 -71.01 29.94
C CYS A 8 0.14 -70.39 28.57
N PHE A 9 -1.03 -69.75 28.48
CA PHE A 9 -1.31 -68.78 27.43
C PHE A 9 -0.63 -67.45 27.82
N LYS A 10 0.53 -67.17 27.22
CA LYS A 10 1.20 -65.87 27.37
C LYS A 10 0.43 -64.84 26.54
N ALA A 11 -0.49 -64.13 27.19
CA ALA A 11 -1.15 -62.96 26.59
C ALA A 11 -0.07 -61.92 26.23
N ALA A 12 0.24 -61.82 24.94
CA ALA A 12 0.98 -60.67 24.43
C ALA A 12 0.16 -59.42 24.71
N ASN A 13 0.81 -58.34 25.17
CA ASN A 13 0.16 -57.11 25.58
C ASN A 13 -0.33 -56.33 24.34
N PHE A 14 -1.50 -56.67 23.82
CA PHE A 14 -2.13 -56.03 22.64
C PHE A 14 -2.42 -54.53 22.82
N THR A 15 -2.49 -54.06 24.07
CA THR A 15 -2.82 -52.67 24.42
C THR A 15 -1.74 -51.64 24.03
N LYS A 16 -0.47 -52.06 23.91
CA LYS A 16 0.65 -51.16 23.59
C LYS A 16 0.73 -50.80 22.10
N ASN A 17 0.33 -51.71 21.21
CA ASN A 17 0.35 -51.46 19.77
C ASN A 17 -0.88 -50.67 19.29
N GLN A 18 -2.04 -50.85 19.94
CA GLN A 18 -3.27 -50.16 19.56
C GLN A 18 -3.22 -48.65 19.85
N SER A 19 -2.66 -48.25 21.01
CA SER A 19 -2.46 -46.83 21.36
C SER A 19 -1.40 -46.13 20.50
N ASN A 20 -0.41 -46.86 19.98
CA ASN A 20 0.61 -46.30 19.10
C ASN A 20 0.03 -45.97 17.71
N MET A 21 -0.82 -46.84 17.16
CA MET A 21 -1.45 -46.60 15.85
C MET A 21 -2.44 -45.43 15.90
N GLU A 22 -3.27 -45.30 16.93
CA GLU A 22 -4.17 -44.15 17.08
C GLU A 22 -3.42 -42.82 17.27
N SER A 23 -2.30 -42.83 18.00
CA SER A 23 -1.43 -41.65 18.15
C SER A 23 -0.77 -41.21 16.84
N LYS A 24 -0.38 -42.16 15.98
CA LYS A 24 0.23 -41.89 14.66
C LYS A 24 -0.79 -41.31 13.67
N GLU A 25 -2.02 -41.83 13.67
CA GLU A 25 -3.14 -41.32 12.89
C GLU A 25 -3.54 -39.89 13.29
N LEU A 26 -3.57 -39.60 14.60
CA LEU A 26 -3.80 -38.24 15.11
C LEU A 26 -2.68 -37.28 14.72
N SER A 27 -1.42 -37.70 14.83
CA SER A 27 -0.26 -36.91 14.44
C SER A 27 -0.21 -36.62 12.94
N LEU A 28 -0.62 -37.57 12.09
CA LEU A 28 -0.67 -37.41 10.64
C LEU A 28 -1.78 -36.45 10.21
N LYS A 29 -2.96 -36.56 10.84
CA LYS A 29 -4.09 -35.64 10.65
C LYS A 29 -3.74 -34.22 11.10
N GLN A 30 -3.03 -34.09 12.22
CA GLN A 30 -2.58 -32.79 12.73
C GLN A 30 -1.55 -32.14 11.80
N PHE A 31 -0.61 -32.92 11.24
CA PHE A 31 0.34 -32.41 10.25
C PHE A 31 -0.36 -31.95 8.96
N HIS A 32 -1.35 -32.71 8.46
CA HIS A 32 -2.15 -32.31 7.31
C HIS A 32 -2.95 -31.03 7.55
N LEU A 33 -3.51 -30.84 8.75
CA LEU A 33 -4.26 -29.63 9.10
C LEU A 33 -3.34 -28.39 9.16
N ILE A 34 -2.14 -28.55 9.72
CA ILE A 34 -1.12 -27.47 9.76
C ILE A 34 -0.66 -27.12 8.35
N LEU A 35 -0.41 -28.12 7.50
CA LEU A 35 -0.04 -27.91 6.09
C LEU A 35 -1.14 -27.17 5.32
N LEU A 36 -2.40 -27.54 5.51
CA LEU A 36 -3.56 -26.89 4.91
C LEU A 36 -3.65 -25.41 5.32
N MET A 37 -3.54 -25.13 6.63
CA MET A 37 -3.52 -23.76 7.18
C MET A 37 -2.37 -22.93 6.61
N PHE A 38 -1.18 -23.53 6.48
CA PHE A 38 -0.02 -22.85 5.90
C PHE A 38 -0.25 -22.47 4.43
N LEU A 39 -0.76 -23.41 3.61
CA LEU A 39 -1.10 -23.11 2.20
C LEU A 39 -2.17 -22.01 2.07
N LEU A 40 -3.18 -22.01 2.95
CA LEU A 40 -4.21 -20.96 2.99
C LEU A 40 -3.60 -19.58 3.32
N PHE A 41 -2.60 -19.54 4.21
CA PHE A 41 -1.93 -18.29 4.61
C PHE A 41 -1.04 -17.72 3.50
N LEU A 42 -0.38 -18.57 2.70
CA LEU A 42 0.46 -18.14 1.57
C LEU A 42 -0.37 -17.59 0.40
N GLY A 43 -1.61 -18.05 0.21
CA GLY A 43 -2.50 -17.59 -0.86
C GLY A 43 -2.92 -16.12 -0.74
N GLY A 44 -2.94 -15.56 0.47
CA GLY A 44 -3.32 -14.15 0.70
C GLY A 44 -2.33 -13.13 0.14
N CYS A 45 -1.05 -13.51 -0.01
CA CYS A 45 0.00 -12.61 -0.51
C CYS A 45 0.07 -12.52 -2.05
N ALA A 46 -0.56 -13.45 -2.77
CA ALA A 46 -0.56 -13.48 -4.24
C ALA A 46 -1.72 -12.68 -4.85
N GLN A 47 -2.72 -12.28 -4.04
CA GLN A 47 -3.84 -11.48 -4.50
C GLN A 47 -3.39 -10.02 -4.68
N ARG A 48 -2.83 -9.71 -5.86
CA ARG A 48 -2.73 -8.33 -6.32
C ARG A 48 -4.16 -7.81 -6.47
N ILE A 49 -4.51 -6.79 -5.68
CA ILE A 49 -5.62 -5.90 -6.00
C ILE A 49 -5.17 -5.18 -7.26
N THR A 50 -5.63 -5.64 -8.43
CA THR A 50 -5.48 -4.88 -9.66
C THR A 50 -6.18 -3.55 -9.41
N PRO A 51 -5.49 -2.40 -9.48
CA PRO A 51 -6.19 -1.13 -9.42
C PRO A 51 -7.22 -1.17 -10.56
N SER A 52 -8.49 -0.96 -10.18
CA SER A 52 -9.59 -0.82 -11.11
C SER A 52 -9.16 0.13 -12.23
N ASP A 53 -9.33 -0.30 -13.48
CA ASP A 53 -9.01 0.42 -14.72
C ASP A 53 -8.67 1.90 -14.51
N GLU A 54 -7.43 2.27 -14.85
CA GLU A 54 -6.91 3.65 -14.87
C GLU A 54 -7.66 4.58 -15.86
N GLN A 55 -8.88 4.22 -16.28
CA GLN A 55 -9.70 4.94 -17.24
C GLN A 55 -10.93 5.64 -16.63
N THR A 56 -11.20 5.55 -15.32
CA THR A 56 -12.44 6.13 -14.73
C THR A 56 -12.26 7.22 -13.67
N GLN A 57 -11.07 7.77 -13.51
CA GLN A 57 -10.91 9.09 -12.88
C GLN A 57 -10.12 10.04 -13.78
N GLN A 58 -10.63 10.23 -15.00
CA GLN A 58 -10.49 11.52 -15.66
C GLN A 58 -11.23 12.53 -14.77
N ASN A 59 -10.59 12.98 -13.69
CA ASN A 59 -11.06 14.06 -12.83
C ASN A 59 -11.30 15.24 -13.75
N ARG A 60 -12.54 15.45 -14.19
CA ARG A 60 -12.89 16.51 -15.14
C ARG A 60 -12.62 17.83 -14.42
N PRO A 61 -11.55 18.58 -14.75
CA PRO A 61 -11.16 19.75 -13.97
C PRO A 61 -12.25 20.83 -13.99
N GLU A 62 -13.03 20.85 -15.08
CA GLU A 62 -14.16 21.75 -15.33
C GLU A 62 -15.23 21.77 -14.22
N SER A 63 -15.35 20.72 -13.40
CA SER A 63 -16.33 20.71 -12.29
C SER A 63 -15.81 21.35 -11.01
N TYR A 64 -14.52 21.62 -10.88
CA TYR A 64 -13.91 22.13 -9.66
C TYR A 64 -13.73 23.65 -9.73
N ASN A 65 -14.76 24.40 -9.33
CA ASN A 65 -14.71 25.86 -9.26
C ASN A 65 -13.79 26.41 -8.15
N ASN A 66 -13.30 25.54 -7.28
CA ASN A 66 -12.38 25.89 -6.21
C ASN A 66 -11.41 24.73 -5.98
N TRP A 67 -10.12 24.98 -6.18
CA TRP A 67 -9.08 24.00 -5.90
C TRP A 67 -7.79 24.66 -5.46
N ARG A 68 -6.95 23.87 -4.79
CA ARG A 68 -5.62 24.30 -4.36
C ARG A 68 -4.63 23.17 -4.52
N ALA A 69 -3.49 23.46 -5.12
CA ALA A 69 -2.34 22.58 -5.22
C ALA A 69 -1.15 23.21 -4.51
N THR A 70 -0.45 22.43 -3.69
CA THR A 70 0.74 22.87 -2.97
C THR A 70 1.82 21.81 -3.05
N GLY A 71 3.08 22.21 -3.14
CA GLY A 71 4.16 21.26 -3.16
C GLY A 71 5.52 21.90 -3.41
N LYS A 72 6.45 21.09 -3.90
CA LYS A 72 7.79 21.53 -4.32
C LYS A 72 7.95 21.34 -5.81
N LEU A 73 8.45 22.37 -6.48
CA LEU A 73 8.78 22.38 -7.88
C LEU A 73 10.31 22.49 -7.99
N ALA A 74 10.93 21.58 -8.73
CA ALA A 74 12.35 21.60 -8.99
C ALA A 74 12.59 21.94 -10.46
N PHE A 75 13.34 23.02 -10.71
CA PHE A 75 13.86 23.32 -12.03
C PHE A 75 15.26 22.72 -12.14
N ILE A 76 15.46 21.85 -13.11
CA ILE A 76 16.72 21.13 -13.31
C ILE A 76 17.17 21.40 -14.74
N SER A 77 18.23 22.19 -14.90
CA SER A 77 18.94 22.41 -16.15
C SER A 77 20.36 21.81 -16.05
N PRO A 78 21.11 21.71 -17.16
CA PRO A 78 22.50 21.27 -17.11
C PRO A 78 23.41 22.17 -16.25
N GLU A 79 23.05 23.45 -16.13
CA GLU A 79 23.85 24.48 -15.45
C GLU A 79 23.44 24.63 -13.98
N GLU A 80 22.15 24.47 -13.67
CA GLU A 80 21.65 24.68 -12.32
C GLU A 80 20.47 23.78 -11.92
N ARG A 81 20.37 23.55 -10.61
CA ARG A 81 19.22 22.91 -9.99
C ARG A 81 18.66 23.82 -8.92
N GLN A 82 17.48 24.37 -9.20
CA GLN A 82 16.75 25.24 -8.29
C GLN A 82 15.49 24.53 -7.79
N SER A 83 15.06 24.83 -6.58
CA SER A 83 13.81 24.28 -6.03
C SER A 83 13.03 25.36 -5.30
N ALA A 84 11.73 25.41 -5.57
CA ALA A 84 10.80 26.34 -4.96
C ALA A 84 9.60 25.59 -4.38
N ASN A 85 9.05 26.10 -3.29
CA ASN A 85 7.73 25.70 -2.84
C ASN A 85 6.68 26.44 -3.69
N PHE A 86 5.70 25.74 -4.21
CA PHE A 86 4.61 26.35 -4.96
C PHE A 86 3.29 26.27 -4.19
N ASN A 87 2.45 27.27 -4.40
CA ASN A 87 1.08 27.33 -3.94
C ASN A 87 0.24 27.89 -5.08
N TRP A 88 -0.61 27.04 -5.66
CA TRP A 88 -1.52 27.39 -6.73
C TRP A 88 -2.94 27.25 -6.24
N GLN A 89 -3.70 28.33 -6.34
CA GLN A 89 -5.10 28.39 -5.96
C GLN A 89 -5.92 28.84 -7.14
N TYR A 90 -7.07 28.20 -7.31
CA TYR A 90 -8.12 28.65 -8.21
C TYR A 90 -9.39 28.82 -7.39
N ARG A 91 -9.99 30.01 -7.46
CA ARG A 91 -11.24 30.36 -6.78
C ARG A 91 -12.02 31.30 -7.67
N GLU A 92 -13.29 30.97 -7.90
CA GLU A 92 -14.24 31.90 -8.56
C GLU A 92 -13.70 32.49 -9.87
N GLN A 93 -13.14 31.64 -10.74
CA GLN A 93 -12.57 32.04 -12.05
C GLN A 93 -11.26 32.83 -11.99
N LYS A 94 -10.62 32.92 -10.82
CA LYS A 94 -9.31 33.56 -10.65
C LYS A 94 -8.28 32.55 -10.19
N GLN A 95 -7.11 32.59 -10.81
CA GLN A 95 -5.96 31.80 -10.38
C GLN A 95 -4.87 32.66 -9.77
N THR A 96 -4.23 32.12 -8.74
CA THR A 96 -3.01 32.70 -8.17
C THR A 96 -2.01 31.59 -7.97
N LEU A 97 -0.84 31.74 -8.58
CA LEU A 97 0.32 30.88 -8.40
C LEU A 97 1.42 31.68 -7.71
N THR A 98 1.93 31.15 -6.60
CA THR A 98 3.07 31.74 -5.89
C THR A 98 4.17 30.71 -5.77
N LEU A 99 5.40 31.12 -6.11
CA LEU A 99 6.62 30.36 -5.90
C LEU A 99 7.46 31.05 -4.83
N ASN A 100 7.84 30.30 -3.81
CA ASN A 100 8.68 30.76 -2.72
C ASN A 100 9.95 29.91 -2.64
N THR A 101 11.07 30.53 -2.26
CA THR A 101 12.27 29.79 -1.88
C THR A 101 12.01 28.92 -0.65
N PHE A 102 12.98 28.05 -0.32
CA PHE A 102 12.91 27.25 0.90
C PHE A 102 12.80 28.10 2.17
N ILE A 103 13.40 29.30 2.19
CA ILE A 103 13.35 30.24 3.32
C ILE A 103 12.11 31.15 3.32
N GLY A 104 11.22 31.02 2.32
CA GLY A 104 9.94 31.73 2.26
C GLY A 104 9.95 33.04 1.46
N THR A 105 11.03 33.39 0.79
CA THR A 105 11.09 34.55 -0.11
C THR A 105 10.27 34.29 -1.36
N GLN A 106 9.35 35.18 -1.73
CA GLN A 106 8.62 35.09 -2.99
C GLN A 106 9.54 35.40 -4.16
N VAL A 107 9.70 34.45 -5.07
CA VAL A 107 10.47 34.63 -6.31
C VAL A 107 9.57 34.94 -7.50
N LEU A 108 8.32 34.47 -7.45
CA LEU A 108 7.34 34.68 -8.50
C LEU A 108 5.93 34.68 -7.91
N LYS A 109 5.10 35.61 -8.38
CA LYS A 109 3.65 35.57 -8.24
C LYS A 109 3.02 35.77 -9.61
N LEU A 110 2.19 34.82 -10.03
CA LEU A 110 1.30 34.96 -11.18
C LEU A 110 -0.12 35.07 -10.66
N GLU A 111 -0.84 36.08 -11.08
CA GLU A 111 -2.22 36.35 -10.69
C GLU A 111 -3.04 36.67 -11.92
N GLU A 112 -4.08 35.88 -12.16
CA GLU A 112 -5.04 36.12 -13.23
C GLU A 112 -6.13 37.05 -12.72
N LEU A 113 -6.35 38.10 -13.49
CA LEU A 113 -7.41 39.07 -13.33
C LEU A 113 -8.36 38.91 -14.52
N ASP A 114 -9.53 39.56 -14.45
CA ASP A 114 -10.63 39.28 -15.37
C ASP A 114 -10.26 39.44 -16.87
N GLN A 115 -9.33 40.33 -17.21
CA GLN A 115 -8.93 40.61 -18.59
C GLN A 115 -7.45 40.39 -18.91
N TYR A 116 -6.61 40.23 -17.89
CA TYR A 116 -5.16 40.14 -18.04
C TYR A 116 -4.55 39.37 -16.87
N SER A 117 -3.28 39.01 -16.97
CA SER A 117 -2.55 38.37 -15.87
C SER A 117 -1.38 39.24 -15.47
N THR A 118 -1.14 39.36 -14.17
CA THR A 118 0.07 40.04 -13.66
C THR A 118 1.10 39.00 -13.24
N LEU A 119 2.32 39.18 -13.72
CA LEU A 119 3.48 38.40 -13.30
C LEU A 119 4.40 39.30 -12.49
N THR A 120 4.55 39.03 -11.20
CA THR A 120 5.51 39.68 -10.32
C THR A 120 6.73 38.78 -10.15
N LEU A 121 7.91 39.30 -10.48
CA LEU A 121 9.21 38.65 -10.30
C LEU A 121 10.04 39.49 -9.35
N GLU A 122 10.39 38.92 -8.19
CA GLU A 122 11.03 39.63 -7.08
C GLU A 122 10.20 40.86 -6.65
N ASP A 123 10.44 42.03 -7.23
CA ASP A 123 9.71 43.28 -6.98
C ASP A 123 9.22 43.99 -8.26
N LYS A 124 9.36 43.34 -9.43
CA LYS A 124 8.95 43.90 -10.73
C LYS A 124 7.68 43.23 -11.20
N THR A 125 6.69 44.03 -11.60
CA THR A 125 5.40 43.54 -12.10
C THR A 125 5.28 43.77 -13.61
N TYR A 126 4.85 42.74 -14.33
CA TYR A 126 4.60 42.69 -15.76
C TYR A 126 3.12 42.36 -16.00
N THR A 127 2.55 42.84 -17.10
CA THR A 127 1.13 42.70 -17.47
C THR A 127 0.99 42.37 -18.94
#